data_AF-A0AAV4WL91-F1
#
_entry.id   AF-A0AAV4WL91-F1
#
_cell.length_a   1.000
_cell.length_b   1.000
_cell.length_c   1.000
_cell.angle_alpha   90.00
_cell.angle_beta   90.00
_cell.angle_gamma   90.00
#
_symmetry.space_group_name_H-M   'P 1'
#
loop_
_entity.id
_entity.type
_entity.pdbx_description
1 polymer ?
#
loop_
_entity_poly.entity_id
_entity_poly.type
_entity_poly.pdbx_seq_one_letter_code
_entity_poly.pdbx_strand_id
1 'polypeptide(L)'
;MDYFYYPVVDASEKILIATTRLETMLGDSAVAVNPNDSRYTHLIGKYVKHPYTGENLPIISDESVNKDFGTGAMKITPAHDFKDFEMGLKHNLKMSDVLSDDGTMNVEVENFKGKHRLIVRSLLRRSLLEKGLYKEAKSHSMSVPFCSRTGDIVEPRMKNQWYLDCADMGRKAVEVVQNKKLQFIPEYHEKVWYEWFKNLKDWCISRQLWWGHQIPAYQIYHNSNSLKEDLWVAASSEKEALEKASKKYDLNIDSIRAVQDCDVLDTWFSSALYPLTALSWPSEEKYFKKYYPLSLMETGFDILFFWVARMVMLGEHITGKLPFTQVLLHGMICDSHGRKMTKSLGNTIDPLDVIKGVSLDTLFAKS
;
A
#
# COMPACT_ATOMS: atom_id res chain seq x y z
N MET A 1 10.57 -22.00 -3.56
CA MET A 1 10.07 -21.66 -4.90
C MET A 1 9.55 -22.93 -5.56
N ASP A 2 8.31 -22.87 -6.02
CA ASP A 2 7.57 -23.94 -6.68
C ASP A 2 7.74 -23.86 -8.19
N TYR A 3 7.86 -25.01 -8.84
CA TYR A 3 7.95 -25.15 -10.29
C TYR A 3 6.78 -26.01 -10.79
N PHE A 4 5.97 -25.46 -11.68
CA PHE A 4 4.79 -26.14 -12.22
C PHE A 4 4.53 -25.76 -13.69
N TYR A 5 3.73 -26.56 -14.37
CA TYR A 5 3.47 -26.44 -15.80
C TYR A 5 2.09 -25.88 -16.09
N TYR A 6 2.01 -24.98 -17.05
CA TYR A 6 0.79 -24.63 -17.76
C TYR A 6 0.76 -25.33 -19.13
N PRO A 7 -0.29 -26.10 -19.48
CA PRO A 7 -0.45 -26.63 -20.83
C PRO A 7 -0.67 -25.53 -21.87
N VAL A 8 0.03 -25.58 -23.00
CA VAL A 8 -0.22 -24.66 -24.12
C VAL A 8 -1.49 -25.13 -24.86
N VAL A 9 -2.39 -24.20 -25.17
CA VAL A 9 -3.62 -24.49 -25.92
C VAL A 9 -3.26 -24.94 -27.33
N ASP A 10 -3.96 -25.96 -27.82
CA ASP A 10 -3.76 -26.56 -29.16
C ASP A 10 -2.34 -27.07 -29.45
N ALA A 11 -1.55 -27.37 -28.41
CA ALA A 11 -0.22 -27.92 -28.52
C ALA A 11 0.04 -29.01 -27.48
N SER A 12 0.96 -29.93 -27.77
CA SER A 12 1.44 -30.93 -26.80
C SER A 12 2.47 -30.36 -25.82
N GLU A 13 2.93 -29.14 -26.06
CA GLU A 13 3.92 -28.44 -25.24
C GLU A 13 3.29 -27.89 -23.94
N LYS A 14 4.12 -27.75 -22.89
CA LYS A 14 3.75 -27.11 -21.63
C LYS A 14 4.83 -26.08 -21.29
N ILE A 15 4.43 -24.94 -20.74
CA ILE A 15 5.38 -23.92 -20.23
C ILE A 15 5.64 -24.14 -18.75
N LEU A 16 6.91 -24.15 -18.34
CA LEU A 16 7.32 -24.27 -16.94
C LEU A 16 7.40 -22.89 -16.29
N ILE A 17 6.68 -22.71 -15.18
CA ILE A 17 6.64 -21.48 -14.40
C ILE A 17 7.31 -21.70 -13.04
N ALA A 18 8.02 -20.68 -12.58
CA ALA A 18 8.53 -20.59 -11.22
C ALA A 18 7.74 -19.56 -10.40
N THR A 19 7.34 -19.90 -9.17
CA THR A 19 6.63 -18.98 -8.26
C THR A 19 6.95 -19.25 -6.79
N THR A 20 6.91 -18.24 -5.93
CA THR A 20 6.97 -18.39 -4.47
C THR A 20 5.58 -18.40 -3.82
N ARG A 21 4.54 -18.04 -4.58
CA ARG A 21 3.15 -17.91 -4.11
C ARG A 21 2.22 -18.72 -5.01
N LEU A 22 2.30 -20.05 -4.90
CA LEU A 22 1.51 -20.96 -5.74
C LEU A 22 0.00 -20.74 -5.59
N GLU A 23 -0.48 -20.41 -4.39
CA GLU A 23 -1.89 -20.11 -4.09
C GLU A 23 -2.47 -18.95 -4.90
N THR A 24 -1.63 -17.98 -5.28
CA THR A 24 -2.07 -16.87 -6.13
C THR A 24 -2.31 -17.27 -7.57
N MET A 25 -1.89 -18.48 -7.98
CA MET A 25 -2.11 -18.96 -9.35
C MET A 25 -3.58 -18.93 -9.75
N LEU A 26 -4.50 -19.11 -8.79
CA LEU A 26 -5.94 -19.11 -9.04
C LEU A 26 -6.46 -17.75 -9.56
N GLY A 27 -5.68 -16.67 -9.41
CA GLY A 27 -5.99 -15.35 -9.95
C GLY A 27 -5.14 -14.98 -11.17
N ASP A 28 -4.37 -15.94 -11.71
CA ASP A 28 -3.50 -15.69 -12.86
C ASP A 28 -4.31 -15.25 -14.07
N SER A 29 -3.81 -14.24 -14.75
CA SER A 29 -4.48 -13.63 -15.91
C SER A 29 -3.63 -13.64 -17.17
N ALA A 30 -2.34 -13.97 -17.07
CA ALA A 30 -1.43 -14.17 -18.19
C ALA A 30 -0.19 -14.98 -17.74
N VAL A 31 0.59 -15.41 -18.73
CA VAL A 31 2.00 -15.78 -18.54
C VAL A 31 2.86 -14.77 -19.29
N ALA A 32 3.86 -14.19 -18.63
CA ALA A 32 4.78 -13.26 -19.26
C ALA A 32 6.14 -13.90 -19.52
N VAL A 33 6.70 -13.60 -20.69
CA VAL A 33 8.04 -14.01 -21.11
C VAL A 33 8.81 -12.82 -21.66
N ASN A 34 10.14 -12.87 -21.61
CA ASN A 34 10.97 -11.84 -22.22
C ASN A 34 10.98 -12.03 -23.76
N PRO A 35 10.82 -10.97 -24.58
CA PRO A 35 10.88 -11.07 -26.05
C PRO A 35 12.23 -11.57 -26.57
N ASN A 36 13.30 -11.43 -25.80
CA ASN A 36 14.65 -11.87 -26.17
C ASN A 36 15.00 -13.26 -25.60
N ASP A 37 14.02 -13.98 -25.04
CA ASP A 37 14.20 -15.35 -24.56
C ASP A 37 13.79 -16.37 -25.62
N SER A 38 14.78 -16.85 -26.38
CA SER A 38 14.58 -17.79 -27.49
C SER A 38 13.89 -19.10 -27.10
N ARG A 39 13.79 -19.41 -25.80
CA ARG A 39 13.06 -20.58 -25.29
C ARG A 39 11.55 -20.44 -25.41
N TYR A 40 11.02 -19.21 -25.42
CA TYR A 40 9.58 -18.94 -25.36
C TYR A 40 9.06 -17.97 -26.43
N THR A 41 9.93 -17.40 -27.26
CA THR A 41 9.54 -16.46 -28.32
C THR A 41 8.46 -17.02 -29.27
N HIS A 42 8.48 -18.32 -29.57
CA HIS A 42 7.49 -18.98 -30.42
C HIS A 42 6.12 -19.19 -29.74
N LEU A 43 6.00 -18.88 -28.45
CA LEU A 43 4.78 -18.97 -27.66
C LEU A 43 4.09 -17.62 -27.45
N ILE A 44 4.76 -16.50 -27.74
CA ILE A 44 4.19 -15.16 -27.61
C ILE A 44 2.93 -15.04 -28.49
N GLY A 45 1.83 -14.55 -27.89
CA GLY A 45 0.53 -14.44 -28.56
C GLY A 45 -0.30 -15.73 -28.56
N LYS A 46 0.25 -16.85 -28.10
CA LYS A 46 -0.52 -18.08 -27.84
C LYS A 46 -1.15 -18.02 -26.46
N TYR A 47 -1.89 -19.07 -26.12
CA TYR A 47 -2.58 -19.20 -24.84
C TYR A 47 -2.11 -20.44 -24.09
N VAL A 48 -2.16 -20.37 -22.77
CA VAL A 48 -2.10 -21.54 -21.90
C VAL A 48 -3.45 -21.81 -21.24
N LYS A 49 -3.72 -23.06 -20.92
CA LYS A 49 -4.96 -23.46 -20.24
C LYS A 49 -4.76 -23.48 -18.73
N HIS A 50 -5.57 -22.71 -18.01
CA HIS A 50 -5.53 -22.71 -16.55
C HIS A 50 -6.07 -24.04 -15.99
N PRO A 51 -5.31 -24.80 -15.16
CA PRO A 51 -5.66 -26.18 -14.78
C PRO A 51 -6.85 -26.28 -13.80
N TYR A 52 -7.23 -25.17 -13.18
CA TYR A 52 -8.33 -25.04 -12.22
C TYR A 52 -9.56 -24.32 -12.79
N THR A 53 -9.40 -23.08 -13.29
CA THR A 53 -10.51 -22.29 -13.86
C THR A 53 -10.89 -22.71 -15.28
N GLY A 54 -10.00 -23.40 -16.00
CA GLY A 54 -10.19 -23.75 -17.41
C GLY A 54 -10.04 -22.57 -18.39
N GLU A 55 -9.82 -21.35 -17.89
CA GLU A 55 -9.63 -20.15 -18.72
C GLU A 55 -8.36 -20.25 -19.57
N ASN A 56 -8.39 -19.65 -20.76
CA ASN A 56 -7.23 -19.50 -21.63
C ASN A 56 -6.50 -18.21 -21.27
N LEU A 57 -5.29 -18.33 -20.72
CA LEU A 57 -4.44 -17.20 -20.34
C LEU A 57 -3.50 -16.85 -21.50
N PRO A 58 -3.44 -15.58 -21.94
CA PRO A 58 -2.50 -15.18 -22.98
C PRO A 58 -1.05 -15.30 -22.50
N ILE A 59 -0.16 -15.65 -23.43
CA ILE A 59 1.29 -15.55 -23.25
C ILE A 59 1.74 -14.21 -23.82
N ILE A 60 2.07 -13.28 -22.93
CA ILE A 60 2.44 -11.91 -23.26
C ILE A 60 3.97 -11.72 -23.26
N SER A 61 4.41 -10.72 -23.99
CA SER A 61 5.82 -10.31 -24.05
C SER A 61 6.05 -9.08 -23.18
N ASP A 62 6.99 -9.15 -22.25
CA ASP A 62 7.41 -7.98 -21.45
C ASP A 62 8.91 -8.01 -21.13
N GLU A 63 9.61 -6.92 -21.48
CA GLU A 63 11.06 -6.80 -21.28
C GLU A 63 11.48 -6.77 -19.81
N SER A 64 10.57 -6.43 -18.89
CA SER A 64 10.84 -6.45 -17.44
C SER A 64 11.01 -7.87 -16.88
N VAL A 65 10.61 -8.90 -17.62
CA VAL A 65 10.79 -10.29 -17.23
C VAL A 65 12.27 -10.66 -17.31
N ASN A 66 12.86 -11.06 -16.19
CA ASN A 66 14.23 -11.54 -16.15
C ASN A 66 14.31 -12.99 -16.65
N LYS A 67 14.84 -13.18 -17.87
CA LYS A 67 15.02 -14.50 -18.50
C LYS A 67 15.93 -15.45 -17.71
N ASP A 68 16.87 -14.92 -16.92
CA ASP A 68 17.82 -15.72 -16.16
C ASP A 68 17.29 -16.13 -14.77
N PHE A 69 16.14 -15.57 -14.36
CA PHE A 69 15.51 -15.89 -13.08
C PHE A 69 14.48 -17.02 -13.23
N GLY A 70 14.58 -18.03 -12.38
CA GLY A 70 13.64 -19.16 -12.37
C GLY A 70 13.65 -19.90 -13.70
N THR A 71 12.57 -19.78 -14.46
CA THR A 71 12.44 -20.40 -15.79
C THR A 71 12.59 -19.41 -16.94
N GLY A 72 12.56 -18.09 -16.66
CA GLY A 72 12.39 -17.04 -17.67
C GLY A 72 10.93 -16.82 -18.11
N ALA A 73 9.99 -17.60 -17.57
CA ALA A 73 8.55 -17.42 -17.73
C ALA A 73 7.86 -17.28 -16.37
N MET A 74 6.97 -16.29 -16.25
CA MET A 74 6.34 -15.93 -14.98
C MET A 74 4.82 -15.91 -15.13
N LYS A 75 4.13 -16.45 -14.12
CA LYS A 75 2.68 -16.24 -13.96
C LYS A 75 2.41 -14.80 -13.54
N ILE A 76 1.36 -14.20 -14.08
CA ILE A 76 0.96 -12.82 -13.76
C ILE A 76 -0.37 -12.84 -13.00
N THR A 77 -0.34 -12.40 -11.73
CA THR A 77 -1.53 -12.25 -10.87
C THR A 77 -1.71 -10.79 -10.45
N PRO A 78 -2.33 -9.94 -11.29
CA PRO A 78 -2.34 -8.50 -11.06
C PRO A 78 -2.93 -8.07 -9.72
N ALA A 79 -3.90 -8.81 -9.17
CA ALA A 79 -4.55 -8.44 -7.93
C ALA A 79 -3.71 -8.72 -6.66
N HIS A 80 -2.57 -9.41 -6.78
CA HIS A 80 -1.83 -9.95 -5.63
C HIS A 80 -0.34 -9.62 -5.60
N ASP A 81 0.21 -8.93 -6.59
CA ASP A 81 1.59 -8.45 -6.58
C ASP A 81 1.68 -7.09 -7.27
N PHE A 82 2.52 -6.18 -6.75
CA PHE A 82 2.62 -4.82 -7.27
C PHE A 82 3.21 -4.75 -8.68
N LYS A 83 4.18 -5.61 -9.02
CA LYS A 83 4.76 -5.66 -10.38
C LYS A 83 3.77 -6.29 -11.35
N ASP A 84 3.09 -7.35 -10.91
CA ASP A 84 2.02 -7.97 -11.71
C ASP A 84 0.86 -6.98 -11.93
N PHE A 85 0.55 -6.12 -10.96
CA PHE A 85 -0.45 -5.07 -11.08
C PHE A 85 -0.09 -4.05 -12.17
N GLU A 86 1.15 -3.52 -12.13
CA GLU A 86 1.65 -2.58 -13.13
C GLU A 86 1.66 -3.22 -14.54
N MET A 87 2.07 -4.50 -14.63
CA MET A 87 2.01 -5.26 -15.89
C MET A 87 0.56 -5.52 -16.34
N GLY A 88 -0.33 -5.82 -15.41
CA GLY A 88 -1.75 -6.01 -15.66
C GLY A 88 -2.41 -4.77 -16.24
N LEU A 89 -2.09 -3.58 -15.72
CA LEU A 89 -2.53 -2.31 -16.30
C LEU A 89 -1.97 -2.11 -17.71
N LYS A 90 -0.65 -2.31 -17.90
CA LYS A 90 0.03 -2.11 -19.19
C LYS A 90 -0.55 -2.97 -20.32
N HIS A 91 -0.90 -4.22 -20.00
CA HIS A 91 -1.39 -5.20 -20.98
C HIS A 91 -2.91 -5.42 -20.92
N ASN A 92 -3.64 -4.58 -20.18
CA ASN A 92 -5.09 -4.66 -20.01
C ASN A 92 -5.58 -6.05 -19.58
N LEU A 93 -4.90 -6.65 -18.60
CA LEU A 93 -5.23 -7.97 -18.07
C LEU A 93 -6.37 -7.90 -17.05
N LYS A 94 -7.15 -8.98 -16.98
CA LYS A 94 -8.13 -9.20 -15.91
C LYS A 94 -7.44 -9.14 -14.55
N MET A 95 -8.11 -8.59 -13.55
CA MET A 95 -7.62 -8.52 -12.18
C MET A 95 -8.59 -9.28 -11.27
N SER A 96 -8.21 -10.50 -10.88
CA SER A 96 -9.04 -11.36 -10.04
C SER A 96 -8.47 -11.45 -8.63
N ASP A 97 -9.14 -10.84 -7.65
CA ASP A 97 -8.79 -10.99 -6.23
C ASP A 97 -9.31 -12.33 -5.71
N VAL A 98 -8.39 -13.24 -5.39
CA VAL A 98 -8.67 -14.61 -4.96
C VAL A 98 -8.64 -14.81 -3.44
N LEU A 99 -8.41 -13.74 -2.68
CA LEU A 99 -8.30 -13.77 -1.23
C LEU A 99 -9.44 -12.99 -0.57
N SER A 100 -9.84 -13.44 0.61
CA SER A 100 -10.73 -12.72 1.54
C SER A 100 -9.92 -11.87 2.52
N ASP A 101 -10.59 -10.98 3.26
CA ASP A 101 -9.97 -10.08 4.25
C ASP A 101 -9.26 -10.82 5.40
N ASP A 102 -9.67 -12.05 5.69
CA ASP A 102 -9.06 -12.93 6.70
C ASP A 102 -7.93 -13.82 6.15
N GLY A 103 -7.52 -13.62 4.89
CA GLY A 103 -6.47 -14.41 4.24
C GLY A 103 -6.89 -15.83 3.84
N THR A 104 -8.20 -16.12 3.82
CA THR A 104 -8.76 -17.33 3.22
C THR A 104 -8.99 -17.14 1.71
N MET A 105 -9.10 -18.24 0.96
CA MET A 105 -9.44 -18.16 -0.47
C MET A 105 -10.94 -17.85 -0.67
N ASN A 106 -11.26 -17.01 -1.64
CA ASN A 106 -12.64 -16.67 -2.01
C ASN A 106 -13.13 -17.37 -3.30
N VAL A 107 -12.28 -18.21 -3.91
CA VAL A 107 -12.50 -18.84 -5.21
C VAL A 107 -13.17 -20.21 -5.08
N GLU A 108 -14.23 -20.43 -5.87
CA GLU A 108 -15.01 -21.67 -5.92
C GLU A 108 -14.34 -22.73 -6.84
N VAL A 109 -13.14 -23.19 -6.48
CA VAL A 109 -12.46 -24.27 -7.21
C VAL A 109 -11.86 -25.31 -6.25
N GLU A 110 -11.98 -26.60 -6.60
CA GLU A 110 -11.41 -27.75 -5.87
C GLU A 110 -11.58 -27.70 -4.34
N ASN A 111 -12.71 -27.16 -3.88
CA ASN A 111 -13.02 -26.97 -2.46
C ASN A 111 -11.97 -26.12 -1.71
N PHE A 112 -11.37 -25.12 -2.36
CA PHE A 112 -10.40 -24.22 -1.73
C PHE A 112 -11.05 -23.05 -0.97
N LYS A 113 -12.29 -22.68 -1.32
CA LYS A 113 -13.00 -21.57 -0.69
C LYS A 113 -13.04 -21.71 0.84
N GLY A 114 -12.79 -20.61 1.54
CA GLY A 114 -12.78 -20.52 2.99
C GLY A 114 -11.57 -21.17 3.67
N LYS A 115 -10.65 -21.79 2.92
CA LYS A 115 -9.40 -22.33 3.48
C LYS A 115 -8.31 -21.27 3.49
N HIS A 116 -7.48 -21.27 4.53
CA HIS A 116 -6.35 -20.35 4.64
C HIS A 116 -5.36 -20.52 3.49
N ARG A 117 -4.88 -19.41 2.91
CA ARG A 117 -4.03 -19.38 1.71
C ARG A 117 -2.79 -20.29 1.77
N LEU A 118 -2.14 -20.40 2.92
CA LEU A 118 -0.95 -21.26 3.11
C LEU A 118 -1.30 -22.76 3.13
N ILE A 119 -2.52 -23.11 3.57
CA ILE A 119 -3.03 -24.48 3.47
C ILE A 119 -3.31 -24.78 2.01
N VAL A 120 -3.96 -23.86 1.29
CA VAL A 120 -4.27 -24.02 -0.14
C VAL A 120 -2.99 -24.13 -0.98
N ARG A 121 -1.93 -23.40 -0.66
CA ARG A 121 -0.60 -23.59 -1.28
C ARG A 121 -0.15 -25.06 -1.24
N SER A 122 -0.30 -25.71 -0.09
CA SER A 122 0.08 -27.13 0.08
C SER A 122 -0.86 -28.08 -0.65
N LEU A 123 -2.16 -27.78 -0.68
CA LEU A 123 -3.16 -28.56 -1.42
C LEU A 123 -2.94 -28.47 -2.94
N LEU A 124 -2.63 -27.27 -3.45
CA LEU A 124 -2.31 -27.05 -4.87
C LEU A 124 -1.09 -27.85 -5.32
N ARG A 125 -0.03 -27.94 -4.49
CA ARG A 125 1.13 -28.80 -4.81
C ARG A 125 0.69 -30.25 -5.06
N ARG A 126 -0.15 -30.79 -4.17
CA ARG A 126 -0.66 -32.17 -4.29
C ARG A 126 -1.55 -32.33 -5.53
N SER A 127 -2.51 -31.43 -5.72
CA SER A 127 -3.43 -31.45 -6.86
C SER A 127 -2.70 -31.31 -8.20
N LEU A 128 -1.73 -30.41 -8.31
CA LEU A 128 -0.90 -30.28 -9.52
C LEU A 128 -0.05 -31.53 -9.77
N LEU A 129 0.43 -32.20 -8.72
CA LEU A 129 1.18 -33.45 -8.84
C LEU A 129 0.29 -34.57 -9.39
N GLU A 130 -0.93 -34.71 -8.86
CA GLU A 130 -1.94 -35.67 -9.35
C GLU A 130 -2.32 -35.41 -10.82
N LYS A 131 -2.35 -34.13 -11.24
CA LYS A 131 -2.58 -33.72 -12.65
C LYS A 131 -1.34 -33.88 -13.55
N GLY A 132 -0.18 -34.28 -13.02
CA GLY A 132 1.07 -34.34 -13.79
C GLY A 132 1.54 -32.97 -14.30
N LEU A 133 1.22 -31.90 -13.56
CA LEU A 133 1.59 -30.51 -13.85
C LEU A 133 2.54 -29.92 -12.80
N TYR A 134 2.84 -30.64 -11.72
CA TYR A 134 3.86 -30.20 -10.75
C TYR A 134 5.22 -30.79 -11.08
N LYS A 135 6.29 -29.98 -11.02
CA LYS A 135 7.66 -30.45 -11.26
C LYS A 135 8.40 -30.70 -9.94
N GLU A 136 8.62 -29.65 -9.17
CA GLU A 136 9.44 -29.70 -7.96
C GLU A 136 9.28 -28.42 -7.13
N ALA A 137 9.77 -28.46 -5.88
CA ALA A 137 10.04 -27.25 -5.10
C ALA A 137 11.54 -27.18 -4.78
N LYS A 138 12.13 -25.99 -4.93
CA LYS A 138 13.52 -25.70 -4.51
C LYS A 138 13.54 -24.66 -3.42
N SER A 139 14.52 -24.78 -2.51
CA SER A 139 14.80 -23.74 -1.51
C SER A 139 15.15 -22.44 -2.23
N HIS A 140 14.61 -21.33 -1.73
CA HIS A 140 14.80 -20.01 -2.33
C HIS A 140 14.69 -18.97 -1.23
N SER A 141 15.74 -18.17 -1.05
CA SER A 141 15.71 -17.02 -0.15
C SER A 141 14.89 -15.91 -0.77
N MET A 142 14.00 -15.28 0.01
CA MET A 142 13.16 -14.19 -0.43
C MET A 142 12.90 -13.19 0.70
N SER A 143 12.56 -11.96 0.33
CA SER A 143 12.07 -10.97 1.28
C SER A 143 10.56 -11.13 1.44
N VAL A 144 10.10 -11.32 2.68
CA VAL A 144 8.67 -11.42 3.02
C VAL A 144 8.30 -10.18 3.84
N PRO A 145 7.32 -9.37 3.42
CA PRO A 145 6.90 -8.21 4.19
C PRO A 145 6.07 -8.68 5.40
N PHE A 146 6.41 -8.14 6.57
CA PHE A 146 5.67 -8.40 7.81
C PHE A 146 5.04 -7.10 8.32
N CYS A 147 3.83 -7.21 8.85
CA CYS A 147 3.18 -6.13 9.56
C CYS A 147 4.01 -5.77 10.78
N SER A 148 4.45 -4.52 10.89
CA SER A 148 5.31 -4.05 11.98
C SER A 148 4.64 -4.08 13.36
N ARG A 149 3.32 -4.33 13.42
CA ARG A 149 2.54 -4.38 14.66
C ARG A 149 2.18 -5.81 15.06
N THR A 150 1.61 -6.59 14.14
CA THR A 150 1.13 -7.95 14.43
C THR A 150 2.17 -9.03 14.15
N GLY A 151 3.18 -8.73 13.32
CA GLY A 151 4.14 -9.72 12.85
C GLY A 151 3.58 -10.70 11.80
N ASP A 152 2.35 -10.49 11.31
CA ASP A 152 1.77 -11.31 10.24
C ASP A 152 2.30 -10.89 8.86
N ILE A 153 2.22 -11.78 7.87
CA ILE A 153 2.64 -11.54 6.49
C ILE A 153 1.68 -10.53 5.84
N VAL A 154 2.24 -9.48 5.25
CA VAL A 154 1.45 -8.49 4.50
C VAL A 154 1.04 -9.08 3.15
N GLU A 155 -0.25 -9.07 2.86
CA GLU A 155 -0.81 -9.54 1.61
C GLU A 155 -1.19 -8.37 0.70
N PRO A 156 -0.59 -8.24 -0.50
CA PRO A 156 -1.08 -7.33 -1.51
C PRO A 156 -2.43 -7.82 -2.04
N ARG A 157 -3.43 -6.94 -2.02
CA ARG A 157 -4.78 -7.19 -2.51
C ARG A 157 -5.38 -5.92 -3.10
N MET A 158 -6.30 -6.12 -4.03
CA MET A 158 -7.11 -5.04 -4.59
C MET A 158 -8.21 -4.67 -3.61
N LYS A 159 -8.24 -3.40 -3.21
CA LYS A 159 -9.29 -2.86 -2.36
C LYS A 159 -9.55 -1.41 -2.77
N ASN A 160 -10.83 -1.05 -2.90
CA ASN A 160 -11.22 0.35 -3.07
C ASN A 160 -10.81 1.10 -1.80
N GLN A 161 -10.06 2.19 -1.96
CA GLN A 161 -9.49 2.98 -0.88
C GLN A 161 -9.45 4.45 -1.29
N TRP A 162 -9.36 5.34 -0.30
CA TRP A 162 -9.22 6.77 -0.49
C TRP A 162 -7.74 7.13 -0.66
N TYR A 163 -7.41 7.74 -1.79
CA TYR A 163 -6.07 8.23 -2.09
C TYR A 163 -6.05 9.75 -2.20
N LEU A 164 -4.97 10.34 -1.74
CA LEU A 164 -4.64 11.72 -1.98
C LEU A 164 -3.59 11.80 -3.09
N ASP A 165 -3.93 12.49 -4.19
CA ASP A 165 -2.98 12.83 -5.25
C ASP A 165 -1.87 13.69 -4.66
N CYS A 166 -0.65 13.17 -4.68
CA CYS A 166 0.50 13.81 -4.07
C CYS A 166 1.46 14.45 -5.10
N ALA A 167 1.16 14.38 -6.39
CA ALA A 167 2.11 14.79 -7.44
C ALA A 167 2.44 16.30 -7.36
N ASP A 168 1.42 17.16 -7.31
CA ASP A 168 1.61 18.61 -7.23
C ASP A 168 2.25 19.03 -5.90
N MET A 169 1.73 18.48 -4.79
CA MET A 169 2.25 18.78 -3.45
C MET A 169 3.70 18.34 -3.29
N GLY A 170 4.06 17.17 -3.83
CA GLY A 170 5.41 16.66 -3.78
C GLY A 170 6.40 17.50 -4.58
N ARG A 171 6.00 17.97 -5.76
CA ARG A 171 6.81 18.90 -6.55
C ARG A 171 7.08 20.20 -5.79
N LYS A 172 6.04 20.82 -5.19
CA LYS A 172 6.20 22.03 -4.37
C LYS A 172 7.10 21.78 -3.16
N ALA A 173 6.95 20.65 -2.48
CA ALA A 173 7.79 20.25 -1.36
C ALA A 173 9.28 20.08 -1.74
N VAL A 174 9.60 19.72 -2.98
CA VAL A 174 10.98 19.73 -3.50
C VAL A 174 11.44 21.17 -3.79
N GLU A 175 10.62 21.96 -4.46
CA GLU A 175 10.93 23.35 -4.85
C GLU A 175 11.25 24.24 -3.64
N VAL A 176 10.54 24.09 -2.52
CA VAL A 176 10.76 24.91 -1.31
C VAL A 176 12.12 24.64 -0.65
N VAL A 177 12.63 23.41 -0.74
CA VAL A 177 13.96 23.05 -0.23
C VAL A 177 15.06 23.51 -1.19
N GLN A 178 14.86 23.30 -2.50
CA GLN A 178 15.80 23.79 -3.53
C GLN A 178 15.99 25.31 -3.47
N ASN A 179 14.91 26.05 -3.25
CA ASN A 179 14.93 27.51 -3.11
C ASN A 179 15.31 27.99 -1.69
N LYS A 180 15.75 27.09 -0.81
CA LYS A 180 16.18 27.38 0.58
C LYS A 180 15.12 28.08 1.44
N LYS A 181 13.83 27.97 1.08
CA LYS A 181 12.69 28.42 1.90
C LYS A 181 12.43 27.49 3.08
N LEU A 182 12.71 26.20 2.90
CA LEU A 182 12.77 25.19 3.95
C LEU A 182 14.21 24.69 4.05
N GLN A 183 14.78 24.69 5.25
CA GLN A 183 16.18 24.30 5.49
C GLN A 183 16.26 23.12 6.45
N PHE A 184 17.09 22.12 6.12
CA PHE A 184 17.35 20.97 7.00
C PHE A 184 18.62 21.16 7.81
N ILE A 185 18.56 20.76 9.07
CA ILE A 185 19.69 20.71 10.00
C ILE A 185 19.79 19.26 10.48
N PRO A 186 20.82 18.50 10.12
CA PRO A 186 21.91 18.84 9.18
C PRO A 186 21.48 18.82 7.69
N GLU A 187 22.20 19.57 6.86
CA GLU A 187 21.85 19.80 5.44
C GLU A 187 21.84 18.53 4.57
N TYR A 188 22.60 17.48 4.94
CA TYR A 188 22.68 16.27 4.13
C TYR A 188 21.32 15.55 3.95
N HIS A 189 20.34 15.83 4.82
CA HIS A 189 18.99 15.29 4.69
C HIS A 189 18.25 15.79 3.45
N GLU A 190 18.69 16.90 2.83
CA GLU A 190 18.16 17.36 1.53
C GLU A 190 18.26 16.28 0.45
N LYS A 191 19.36 15.53 0.41
CA LYS A 191 19.52 14.43 -0.56
C LYS A 191 18.47 13.33 -0.35
N VAL A 192 18.26 12.94 0.92
CA VAL A 192 17.27 11.91 1.26
C VAL A 192 15.86 12.39 0.91
N TRP A 193 15.58 13.68 1.12
CA TRP A 193 14.34 14.32 0.73
C TRP A 193 14.08 14.20 -0.78
N TYR A 194 15.04 14.61 -1.61
CA TYR A 194 14.90 14.54 -3.07
C TYR A 194 14.69 13.11 -3.59
N GLU A 195 15.43 12.14 -3.06
CA GLU A 195 15.28 10.73 -3.48
C GLU A 195 13.89 10.17 -3.14
N TRP A 196 13.32 10.56 -1.99
CA TRP A 196 11.98 10.13 -1.62
C TRP A 196 10.91 10.73 -2.54
N PHE A 197 10.97 12.05 -2.78
CA PHE A 197 9.99 12.73 -3.63
C PHE A 197 10.09 12.33 -5.11
N LYS A 198 11.25 11.89 -5.58
CA LYS A 198 11.43 11.37 -6.95
C LYS A 198 10.53 10.17 -7.26
N ASN A 199 10.22 9.35 -6.25
CA ASN A 199 9.42 8.13 -6.39
C ASN A 199 8.12 8.22 -5.59
N LEU A 200 7.61 9.44 -5.35
CA LEU A 200 6.39 9.65 -4.59
C LEU A 200 5.20 8.99 -5.30
N LYS A 201 4.47 8.16 -4.56
CA LYS A 201 3.17 7.61 -4.96
C LYS A 201 2.06 8.33 -4.22
N ASP A 202 0.84 8.23 -4.75
CA ASP A 202 -0.35 8.72 -4.08
C ASP A 202 -0.50 8.09 -2.70
N TRP A 203 -0.98 8.90 -1.76
CA TRP A 203 -1.07 8.50 -0.37
C TRP A 203 -2.44 7.90 -0.10
N CYS A 204 -2.49 6.59 0.16
CA CYS A 204 -3.67 5.94 0.70
C CYS A 204 -3.95 6.49 2.12
N ILE A 205 -5.02 7.27 2.27
CA ILE A 205 -5.42 7.93 3.52
C ILE A 205 -6.49 7.16 4.29
N SER A 206 -7.11 6.13 3.70
CA SER A 206 -8.12 5.32 4.39
C SER A 206 -7.55 4.09 5.09
N ARG A 207 -8.15 3.72 6.22
CA ARG A 207 -7.77 2.56 7.04
C ARG A 207 -9.03 1.87 7.54
N GLN A 208 -9.03 0.53 7.48
CA GLN A 208 -10.10 -0.31 8.03
C GLN A 208 -9.84 -0.57 9.52
N LEU A 209 -9.72 0.51 10.30
CA LEU A 209 -9.48 0.48 11.74
C LEU A 209 -10.68 1.06 12.47
N TRP A 210 -10.84 0.67 13.73
CA TRP A 210 -11.89 1.22 14.60
C TRP A 210 -11.48 2.56 15.20
N TRP A 211 -10.18 2.78 15.37
CA TRP A 211 -9.64 4.00 15.95
C TRP A 211 -9.10 4.92 14.88
N GLY A 212 -9.70 6.10 14.76
CA GLY A 212 -9.31 7.16 13.85
C GLY A 212 -10.48 8.10 13.59
N HIS A 213 -10.24 9.15 12.82
CA HIS A 213 -11.31 10.04 12.39
C HIS A 213 -12.05 9.38 11.22
N GLN A 214 -13.35 9.13 11.35
CA GLN A 214 -14.14 8.58 10.25
C GLN A 214 -14.03 9.49 9.02
N ILE A 215 -13.80 8.89 7.85
CA ILE A 215 -13.63 9.67 6.62
C ILE A 215 -14.92 10.44 6.34
N PRO A 216 -14.85 11.75 6.03
CA PRO A 216 -16.01 12.58 5.73
C PRO A 216 -16.48 12.35 4.28
N ALA A 217 -16.59 11.09 3.85
CA ALA A 217 -17.01 10.70 2.51
C ALA A 217 -18.30 9.88 2.59
N TYR A 218 -19.23 10.20 1.70
CA TYR A 218 -20.58 9.63 1.69
C TYR A 218 -20.88 9.01 0.32
N GLN A 219 -21.31 7.76 0.32
CA GLN A 219 -21.85 7.08 -0.84
C GLN A 219 -23.31 7.45 -1.03
N ILE A 220 -23.70 7.77 -2.26
CA ILE A 220 -25.04 8.23 -2.61
C ILE A 220 -25.80 7.10 -3.28
N TYR A 221 -27.00 6.82 -2.77
CA TYR A 221 -27.91 5.80 -3.30
C TYR A 221 -29.22 6.44 -3.75
N HIS A 222 -29.77 5.98 -4.87
CA HIS A 222 -31.10 6.36 -5.32
C HIS A 222 -32.18 5.44 -4.74
N ASN A 223 -33.34 6.00 -4.39
CA ASN A 223 -34.42 5.29 -3.70
C ASN A 223 -35.17 4.30 -4.60
N SER A 224 -35.25 4.55 -5.92
CA SER A 224 -36.05 3.73 -6.85
C SER A 224 -35.25 2.65 -7.60
N ASN A 225 -33.92 2.66 -7.53
CA ASN A 225 -33.06 1.61 -8.06
C ASN A 225 -31.63 1.81 -7.58
N SER A 226 -30.96 0.70 -7.30
CA SER A 226 -29.52 0.62 -7.06
C SER A 226 -28.78 1.24 -8.26
N LEU A 227 -28.33 2.49 -8.11
CA LEU A 227 -27.36 3.06 -9.05
C LEU A 227 -26.21 2.07 -9.17
N LYS A 228 -25.89 1.68 -10.41
CA LYS A 228 -24.71 0.87 -10.74
C LYS A 228 -23.41 1.66 -10.60
N GLU A 229 -23.49 2.96 -10.35
CA GLU A 229 -22.35 3.87 -10.28
C GLU A 229 -22.00 4.19 -8.83
N ASP A 230 -20.71 4.08 -8.50
CA ASP A 230 -20.14 4.47 -7.22
C ASP A 230 -20.12 6.01 -7.10
N LEU A 231 -21.26 6.59 -6.74
CA LEU A 231 -21.38 8.03 -6.51
C LEU A 231 -20.93 8.38 -5.09
N TRP A 232 -19.89 9.21 -5.01
CA TRP A 232 -19.34 9.66 -3.73
C TRP A 232 -19.23 11.19 -3.63
N VAL A 233 -19.41 11.71 -2.41
CA VAL A 233 -19.19 13.13 -2.08
C VAL A 233 -18.48 13.25 -0.74
N ALA A 234 -17.55 14.21 -0.64
CA ALA A 234 -16.96 14.59 0.64
C ALA A 234 -17.76 15.73 1.30
N ALA A 235 -18.17 15.56 2.55
CA ALA A 235 -19.02 16.49 3.28
C ALA A 235 -18.82 16.36 4.81
N SER A 236 -19.09 17.41 5.56
CA SER A 236 -19.00 17.40 7.03
C SER A 236 -20.27 16.88 7.71
N SER A 237 -21.34 16.64 6.94
CA SER A 237 -22.60 16.06 7.43
C SER A 237 -23.37 15.37 6.31
N GLU A 238 -24.30 14.49 6.68
CA GLU A 238 -25.22 13.84 5.73
C GLU A 238 -26.05 14.85 4.94
N LYS A 239 -26.57 15.90 5.61
CA LYS A 239 -27.32 16.96 4.95
C LYS A 239 -26.51 17.66 3.86
N GLU A 240 -25.27 18.04 4.18
CA GLU A 240 -24.37 18.66 3.21
C GLU A 240 -24.00 17.68 2.09
N ALA A 241 -23.84 16.38 2.39
CA ALA A 241 -23.62 15.35 1.39
C ALA A 241 -24.77 15.28 0.37
N LEU A 242 -26.02 15.27 0.84
CA LEU A 242 -27.21 15.26 -0.02
C LEU A 242 -27.31 16.52 -0.89
N GLU A 243 -27.06 17.70 -0.32
CA GLU A 243 -27.05 18.96 -1.08
C GLU A 243 -25.94 18.99 -2.14
N LYS A 244 -24.73 18.53 -1.80
CA LYS A 244 -23.61 18.40 -2.75
C LYS A 244 -23.91 17.38 -3.85
N ALA A 245 -24.49 16.25 -3.50
CA ALA A 245 -24.83 15.18 -4.44
C ALA A 245 -25.92 15.63 -5.42
N SER A 246 -26.98 16.27 -4.92
CA SER A 246 -28.06 16.82 -5.74
C SER A 246 -27.52 17.79 -6.80
N LYS A 247 -26.63 18.70 -6.40
CA LYS A 247 -26.00 19.67 -7.32
C LYS A 247 -24.99 19.02 -8.29
N LYS A 248 -24.16 18.10 -7.79
CA LYS A 248 -23.07 17.50 -8.58
C LYS A 248 -23.58 16.51 -9.64
N TYR A 249 -24.64 15.78 -9.32
CA TYR A 249 -25.15 14.67 -10.14
C TYR A 249 -26.54 14.95 -10.74
N ASP A 250 -27.08 16.16 -10.56
CA ASP A 250 -28.41 16.57 -11.03
C ASP A 250 -29.53 15.62 -10.53
N LEU A 251 -29.50 15.30 -9.23
CA LEU A 251 -30.42 14.38 -8.58
C LEU A 251 -31.41 15.13 -7.69
N ASN A 252 -32.65 14.65 -7.63
CA ASN A 252 -33.62 15.15 -6.66
C ASN A 252 -33.21 14.71 -5.25
N ILE A 253 -33.06 15.67 -4.32
CA ILE A 253 -32.62 15.41 -2.94
C ILE A 253 -33.52 14.41 -2.20
N ASP A 254 -34.83 14.42 -2.47
CA ASP A 254 -35.81 13.51 -1.83
C ASP A 254 -35.76 12.08 -2.41
N SER A 255 -35.06 11.91 -3.54
CA SER A 255 -34.90 10.63 -4.22
C SER A 255 -33.59 9.92 -3.88
N ILE A 256 -32.75 10.52 -3.04
CA ILE A 256 -31.44 9.98 -2.69
C ILE A 256 -31.25 9.84 -1.18
N ARG A 257 -30.35 8.94 -0.77
CA ARG A 257 -29.84 8.80 0.59
C ARG A 257 -28.32 8.75 0.58
N ALA A 258 -27.68 9.22 1.64
CA ALA A 258 -26.24 9.25 1.76
C ALA A 258 -25.78 8.35 2.92
N VAL A 259 -24.75 7.52 2.71
CA VAL A 259 -24.16 6.65 3.75
C VAL A 259 -22.69 6.97 3.89
N GLN A 260 -22.27 7.36 5.09
CA GLN A 260 -20.86 7.65 5.34
C GLN A 260 -20.01 6.37 5.28
N ASP A 261 -18.83 6.48 4.68
CA ASP A 261 -17.83 5.41 4.71
C ASP A 261 -17.46 5.04 6.15
N CYS A 262 -17.30 3.75 6.42
CA CYS A 262 -16.89 3.26 7.74
C CYS A 262 -15.37 3.28 7.93
N ASP A 263 -14.59 3.52 6.88
CA ASP A 263 -13.16 3.72 6.98
C ASP A 263 -12.79 4.94 7.83
N VAL A 264 -11.65 4.85 8.50
CA VAL A 264 -11.04 5.96 9.23
C VAL A 264 -9.82 6.50 8.50
N LEU A 265 -9.49 7.77 8.74
CA LEU A 265 -8.30 8.42 8.24
C LEU A 265 -7.04 7.84 8.89
N ASP A 266 -5.99 7.73 8.08
CA ASP A 266 -4.63 7.42 8.52
C ASP A 266 -4.21 8.34 9.66
N THR A 267 -3.56 7.80 10.69
CA THR A 267 -3.04 8.59 11.81
C THR A 267 -2.05 9.65 11.32
N TRP A 268 -1.31 9.37 10.25
CA TRP A 268 -0.43 10.36 9.62
C TRP A 268 -1.19 11.49 8.94
N PHE A 269 -2.44 11.29 8.52
CA PHE A 269 -3.27 12.36 7.95
C PHE A 269 -3.60 13.42 9.00
N SER A 270 -4.09 13.03 10.17
CA SER A 270 -4.33 13.97 11.26
C SER A 270 -3.03 14.58 11.81
N SER A 271 -1.97 13.78 11.94
CA SER A 271 -0.65 14.26 12.40
C SER A 271 -0.05 15.30 11.45
N ALA A 272 -0.28 15.16 10.14
CA ALA A 272 0.17 16.11 9.13
C ALA A 272 -0.51 17.49 9.24
N LEU A 273 -1.67 17.56 9.89
CA LEU A 273 -2.38 18.82 10.15
C LEU A 273 -1.95 19.49 11.47
N TYR A 274 -1.03 18.88 12.23
CA TYR A 274 -0.65 19.35 13.57
C TYR A 274 -0.24 20.84 13.64
N PRO A 275 0.56 21.40 12.71
CA PRO A 275 0.90 22.82 12.74
C PRO A 275 -0.31 23.75 12.57
N LEU A 276 -1.40 23.25 11.99
CA LEU A 276 -2.65 23.99 11.81
C LEU A 276 -3.54 23.82 13.04
N THR A 277 -3.78 22.56 13.45
CA THR A 277 -4.72 22.25 14.54
C THR A 277 -4.21 22.69 15.91
N ALA A 278 -2.91 22.66 16.15
CA ALA A 278 -2.30 23.19 17.38
C ALA A 278 -2.50 24.71 17.54
N LEU A 279 -2.74 25.42 16.44
CA LEU A 279 -3.05 26.84 16.41
C LEU A 279 -4.55 27.11 16.23
N SER A 280 -5.40 26.12 16.50
CA SER A 280 -6.86 26.20 16.41
C SER A 280 -7.35 26.63 15.03
N TRP A 281 -6.65 26.28 13.96
CA TRP A 281 -7.17 26.43 12.60
C TRP A 281 -8.25 25.37 12.33
N PRO A 282 -9.38 25.71 11.68
CA PRO A 282 -9.70 27.02 11.09
C PRO A 282 -10.48 27.99 12.02
N SER A 283 -10.77 27.62 13.27
CA SER A 283 -11.68 28.39 14.14
C SER A 283 -11.12 29.72 14.67
N GLU A 284 -9.80 29.86 14.85
CA GLU A 284 -9.17 31.04 15.48
C GLU A 284 -8.19 31.76 14.54
N GLU A 285 -8.72 32.42 13.50
CA GLU A 285 -7.92 33.02 12.43
C GLU A 285 -6.86 34.03 12.93
N LYS A 286 -7.20 34.85 13.93
CA LYS A 286 -6.27 35.86 14.48
C LYS A 286 -5.08 35.20 15.19
N TYR A 287 -5.32 34.12 15.93
CA TYR A 287 -4.26 33.38 16.61
C TYR A 287 -3.39 32.66 15.58
N PHE A 288 -4.02 31.97 14.63
CA PHE A 288 -3.34 31.29 13.54
C PHE A 288 -2.42 32.24 12.75
N LYS A 289 -2.92 33.38 12.27
CA LYS A 289 -2.12 34.37 11.52
C LYS A 289 -0.94 34.96 12.29
N LYS A 290 -1.02 34.99 13.62
CA LYS A 290 0.04 35.52 14.49
C LYS A 290 1.22 34.56 14.63
N TYR A 291 0.95 33.25 14.68
CA TYR A 291 1.95 32.23 15.00
C TYR A 291 2.33 31.33 13.83
N TYR A 292 1.55 31.30 12.75
CA TYR A 292 1.84 30.54 11.54
C TYR A 292 2.46 31.44 10.44
N PRO A 293 3.59 31.06 9.82
CA PRO A 293 4.29 29.77 9.93
C PRO A 293 5.20 29.66 11.17
N LEU A 294 5.50 28.43 11.61
CA LEU A 294 6.44 28.17 12.71
C LEU A 294 7.90 28.40 12.28
N SER A 295 8.80 28.58 13.24
CA SER A 295 10.24 28.76 12.95
C SER A 295 10.96 27.43 12.75
N LEU A 296 10.79 26.47 13.67
CA LEU A 296 11.57 25.25 13.74
C LEU A 296 10.68 24.03 13.99
N MET A 297 10.90 22.96 13.22
CA MET A 297 10.37 21.62 13.45
C MET A 297 11.50 20.70 13.91
N GLU A 298 11.46 20.24 15.16
CA GLU A 298 12.46 19.33 15.73
C GLU A 298 11.90 17.91 15.83
N THR A 299 12.61 16.93 15.27
CA THR A 299 12.20 15.52 15.34
C THR A 299 13.33 14.55 14.97
N GLY A 300 13.12 13.25 15.17
CA GLY A 300 14.01 12.20 14.69
C GLY A 300 13.92 12.02 13.18
N PHE A 301 15.02 11.66 12.53
CA PHE A 301 15.04 11.43 11.07
C PHE A 301 14.14 10.27 10.60
N ASP A 302 13.70 9.40 11.52
CA ASP A 302 12.90 8.21 11.22
C ASP A 302 11.47 8.52 10.77
N ILE A 303 10.94 9.71 11.11
CA ILE A 303 9.60 10.16 10.71
C ILE A 303 9.61 11.35 9.75
N LEU A 304 10.76 11.62 9.11
CA LEU A 304 10.92 12.65 8.07
C LEU A 304 9.84 12.54 6.98
N PHE A 305 9.55 11.33 6.50
CA PHE A 305 8.61 11.12 5.39
C PHE A 305 7.16 10.86 5.84
N PHE A 306 6.99 10.25 7.01
CA PHE A 306 5.68 9.97 7.55
C PHE A 306 5.02 11.22 8.15
N TRP A 307 5.82 12.16 8.65
CA TRP A 307 5.31 13.35 9.33
C TRP A 307 5.75 14.66 8.68
N VAL A 308 7.06 14.96 8.65
CA VAL A 308 7.56 16.27 8.18
C VAL A 308 7.17 16.53 6.73
N ALA A 309 7.39 15.57 5.83
CA ALA A 309 6.98 15.66 4.42
C ALA A 309 5.48 15.88 4.27
N ARG A 310 4.65 15.17 5.06
CA ARG A 310 3.19 15.29 5.00
C ARG A 310 2.72 16.66 5.53
N MET A 311 3.34 17.18 6.59
CA MET A 311 3.07 18.54 7.08
C MET A 311 3.41 19.60 6.04
N VAL A 312 4.55 19.48 5.36
CA VAL A 312 4.96 20.42 4.30
C VAL A 312 3.95 20.38 3.15
N MET A 313 3.63 19.18 2.65
CA MET A 313 2.66 19.00 1.56
C MET A 313 1.28 19.58 1.90
N LEU A 314 0.68 19.15 3.02
CA LEU A 314 -0.68 19.60 3.37
C LEU A 314 -0.70 21.07 3.82
N GLY A 315 0.28 21.50 4.61
CA GLY A 315 0.37 22.88 5.10
C GLY A 315 0.45 23.88 3.96
N GLU A 316 1.34 23.62 2.99
CA GLU A 316 1.48 24.48 1.81
C GLU A 316 0.25 24.41 0.90
N HIS A 317 -0.33 23.22 0.69
CA HIS A 317 -1.53 23.07 -0.13
C HIS A 317 -2.75 23.80 0.45
N ILE A 318 -2.98 23.70 1.77
CA ILE A 318 -4.14 24.28 2.44
C ILE A 318 -4.00 25.79 2.62
N THR A 319 -2.79 26.26 2.97
CA THR A 319 -2.59 27.64 3.45
C THR A 319 -1.83 28.54 2.47
N GLY A 320 -1.20 27.96 1.45
CA GLY A 320 -0.26 28.65 0.56
C GLY A 320 1.06 29.05 1.22
N LYS A 321 1.34 28.59 2.45
CA LYS A 321 2.56 28.87 3.22
C LYS A 321 3.14 27.58 3.80
N LEU A 322 4.45 27.56 4.00
CA LEU A 322 5.11 26.45 4.67
C LEU A 322 4.68 26.35 6.14
N PRO A 323 4.57 25.13 6.72
CA PRO A 323 4.29 24.99 8.15
C PRO A 323 5.42 25.46 9.06
N PHE A 324 6.66 25.37 8.58
CA PHE A 324 7.87 25.79 9.27
C PHE A 324 8.97 26.14 8.26
N THR A 325 9.98 26.89 8.68
CA THR A 325 11.10 27.31 7.81
C THR A 325 12.38 26.51 8.01
N GLN A 326 12.55 25.88 9.18
CA GLN A 326 13.69 25.01 9.50
C GLN A 326 13.22 23.66 10.05
N VAL A 327 13.95 22.59 9.73
CA VAL A 327 13.74 21.25 10.28
C VAL A 327 15.04 20.76 10.91
N LEU A 328 15.05 20.54 12.22
CA LEU A 328 16.14 19.90 12.93
C LEU A 328 15.85 18.39 13.05
N LEU A 329 16.68 17.58 12.41
CA LEU A 329 16.61 16.13 12.42
C LEU A 329 17.71 15.57 13.33
N HIS A 330 17.34 15.21 14.55
CA HIS A 330 18.28 14.62 15.49
C HIS A 330 18.44 13.11 15.26
N GLY A 331 19.54 12.55 15.78
CA GLY A 331 19.83 11.12 15.74
C GLY A 331 18.88 10.29 16.62
N MET A 332 18.95 8.97 16.48
CA MET A 332 18.18 8.04 17.31
C MET A 332 19.00 7.57 18.50
N ILE A 333 18.36 7.44 19.67
CA ILE A 333 18.96 6.78 20.82
C ILE A 333 18.96 5.27 20.57
N CYS A 334 20.13 4.66 20.75
CA CYS A 334 20.36 3.23 20.54
C CYS A 334 20.75 2.55 21.85
N ASP A 335 20.45 1.25 21.95
CA ASP A 335 20.95 0.39 23.01
C ASP A 335 22.48 0.17 22.90
N SER A 336 23.05 -0.54 23.87
CA SER A 336 24.48 -0.87 23.93
C SER A 336 25.00 -1.67 22.72
N HIS A 337 24.10 -2.27 21.92
CA HIS A 337 24.41 -3.02 20.71
C HIS A 337 24.20 -2.20 19.42
N GLY A 338 23.89 -0.90 19.55
CA GLY A 338 23.65 -0.01 18.42
C GLY A 338 22.26 -0.16 17.80
N ARG A 339 21.35 -0.95 18.38
CA ARG A 339 19.97 -1.09 17.88
C ARG A 339 19.13 0.07 18.38
N LYS A 340 18.29 0.62 17.51
CA LYS A 340 17.31 1.66 17.88
C LYS A 340 16.50 1.20 19.09
N MET A 341 16.39 2.06 20.10
CA MET A 341 15.53 1.78 21.26
C MET A 341 14.06 1.84 20.83
N THR A 342 13.33 0.73 21.00
CA THR A 342 11.90 0.64 20.68
C THR A 342 11.19 -0.26 21.68
N LYS A 343 9.94 0.08 22.04
CA LYS A 343 9.14 -0.77 22.94
C LYS A 343 8.97 -2.19 22.41
N SER A 344 8.87 -2.36 21.09
CA SER A 344 8.75 -3.67 20.43
C SER A 344 9.97 -4.57 20.61
N LEU A 345 11.16 -3.99 20.80
CA LEU A 345 12.39 -4.74 21.05
C LEU A 345 12.67 -4.96 22.55
N GLY A 346 11.85 -4.38 23.44
CA GLY A 346 12.10 -4.40 24.89
C GLY A 346 13.34 -3.62 25.34
N ASN A 347 14.11 -3.03 24.42
CA ASN A 347 15.41 -2.43 24.70
C ASN A 347 15.33 -0.94 25.10
N THR A 348 14.23 -0.52 25.74
CA THR A 348 14.02 0.88 26.15
C THR A 348 14.38 1.09 27.60
N ILE A 349 15.02 2.22 27.91
CA ILE A 349 15.22 2.70 29.28
C ILE A 349 14.19 3.77 29.58
N ASP A 350 13.54 3.70 30.74
CA ASP A 350 12.64 4.76 31.19
C ASP A 350 13.46 6.02 31.53
N PRO A 351 13.16 7.18 30.93
CA PRO A 351 13.84 8.42 31.27
C PRO A 351 13.77 8.76 32.77
N LEU A 352 12.71 8.34 33.47
CA LEU A 352 12.58 8.55 34.92
C LEU A 352 13.61 7.77 35.72
N ASP A 353 13.99 6.58 35.25
CA ASP A 353 15.03 5.77 35.89
C ASP A 353 16.40 6.45 35.80
N VAL A 354 16.67 7.18 34.71
CA VAL A 354 17.89 7.99 34.56
C VAL A 354 17.85 9.24 35.44
N ILE A 355 16.70 9.93 35.49
CA ILE A 355 16.53 11.18 36.23
C ILE A 355 16.57 10.96 37.75
N LYS A 356 15.83 9.95 38.24
CA LYS A 356 15.68 9.69 39.68
C LYS A 356 16.76 8.75 40.22
N GLY A 357 17.48 8.08 39.33
CA GLY A 357 18.32 6.94 39.66
C GLY A 357 17.50 5.68 39.86
N VAL A 358 18.05 4.55 39.45
CA VAL A 358 17.49 3.22 39.65
C VAL A 358 18.64 2.26 39.98
N SER A 359 18.37 1.21 40.76
CA SER A 359 19.38 0.16 40.95
C SER A 359 19.57 -0.63 39.65
N LEU A 360 20.77 -1.14 39.43
CA LEU A 360 21.10 -1.94 38.25
C LEU A 360 20.19 -3.17 38.12
N ASP A 361 19.86 -3.82 39.25
CA ASP A 361 18.94 -4.97 39.28
C ASP A 361 17.53 -4.60 38.82
N THR A 362 17.02 -3.42 39.23
CA THR A 362 15.69 -2.95 38.81
C THR A 362 15.68 -2.56 37.34
N LEU A 363 16.79 -2.01 36.83
CA LEU A 363 16.92 -1.71 35.41
C LEU A 363 16.87 -3.00 34.58
N PHE A 364 17.64 -4.03 34.95
CA PHE A 364 17.64 -5.33 34.29
C PHE A 364 16.32 -6.09 34.39
N ALA A 365 15.51 -5.85 35.43
CA ALA A 365 14.19 -6.45 35.53
C ALA A 365 13.14 -5.79 34.61
N LYS A 366 13.38 -4.55 34.16
CA LYS A 366 12.46 -3.78 33.30
C LYS A 366 12.79 -3.86 31.81
N SER A 367 14.06 -4.06 31.47
CA SER A 367 14.59 -4.24 30.11
C SER A 367 14.61 -5.72 29.71
#